data_AF-A0A957YAY4-F1
#
_entry.id   AF-A0A957YAY4-F1
#
_cell.length_a   1.000
_cell.length_b   1.000
_cell.length_c   1.000
_cell.angle_alpha   90.00
_cell.angle_beta   90.00
_cell.angle_gamma   90.00
#
_symmetry.space_group_name_H-M   'P 1'
#
loop_
_entity.id
_entity.type
_entity.pdbx_description
1 polymer ?
#
loop_
_entity_poly.entity_id
_entity_poly.type
_entity_poly.pdbx_seq_one_letter_code
_entity_poly.pdbx_strand_id
1 'polypeptide(L)'
;MVKRPILGAITTVFTALGINAVPAIGFFGLGWGWETTMVLYLLETLLGIVFVALRIRLLSPAQQEIIGASLPDNPGVLKKKSGTKVISYARPTANGVLYNRTELLKSYLLIMGSLSVVLSVFIGVFLFMVMRVQLDPAALRSGLLAIVIFQLMGFLSDWIWLRPLSLDRAEKLGEQSLGRGALLYFAVFAGVCAAAIHPYGFLVPFIGLKTMVDVGQPIQAMVQYQRRD
;
A
#
# COMPACT_ATOMS: atom_id res chain seq x y z
N MET A 1 -25.80 13.45 10.35
CA MET A 1 -25.46 12.13 9.78
C MET A 1 -24.00 12.20 9.33
N VAL A 2 -23.05 11.86 10.21
CA VAL A 2 -21.62 12.02 9.90
C VAL A 2 -21.23 11.02 8.82
N LYS A 3 -20.60 11.58 7.79
CA LYS A 3 -20.17 10.96 6.54
C LYS A 3 -19.22 9.79 6.84
N ARG A 4 -19.71 8.54 6.75
CA ARG A 4 -18.91 7.30 6.76
C ARG A 4 -17.55 7.40 6.02
N PRO A 5 -17.41 8.11 4.88
CA PRO A 5 -16.10 8.26 4.23
C PRO A 5 -15.07 9.07 5.02
N ILE A 6 -15.47 10.03 5.85
CA ILE A 6 -14.52 10.86 6.63
C ILE A 6 -13.86 10.01 7.72
N LEU A 7 -14.65 9.19 8.43
CA LEU A 7 -14.12 8.36 9.51
C LEU A 7 -13.11 7.33 8.98
N GLY A 8 -13.37 6.71 7.82
CA GLY A 8 -12.43 5.79 7.17
C GLY A 8 -11.14 6.47 6.70
N ALA A 9 -11.22 7.72 6.23
CA ALA A 9 -10.02 8.45 5.86
C ALA A 9 -9.17 8.84 7.08
N ILE A 10 -9.81 9.25 8.18
CA ILE A 10 -9.12 9.53 9.45
C ILE A 10 -8.39 8.29 9.97
N THR A 11 -9.05 7.12 9.97
CA THR A 11 -8.39 5.88 10.42
C THR A 11 -7.21 5.52 9.51
N THR A 12 -7.34 5.71 8.20
CA THR A 12 -6.24 5.47 7.25
C THR A 12 -5.06 6.40 7.50
N VAL A 13 -5.30 7.70 7.71
CA VAL A 13 -4.25 8.67 8.06
C VAL A 13 -3.57 8.29 9.38
N PHE A 14 -4.36 7.94 10.40
CA PHE A 14 -3.83 7.57 11.70
C PHE A 14 -2.96 6.30 11.62
N THR A 15 -3.40 5.29 10.87
CA THR A 15 -2.60 4.09 10.63
C THR A 15 -1.31 4.43 9.86
N ALA A 16 -1.39 5.23 8.80
CA ALA A 16 -0.23 5.64 8.02
C ALA A 16 0.80 6.40 8.87
N LEU A 17 0.35 7.31 9.73
CA LEU A 17 1.19 8.02 10.69
C LEU A 17 1.79 7.07 11.72
N GLY A 18 0.98 6.19 12.32
CA GLY A 18 1.45 5.24 13.33
C GLY A 18 2.53 4.31 12.80
N ILE A 19 2.35 3.76 11.60
CA ILE A 19 3.33 2.89 10.94
C ILE A 19 4.66 3.63 10.71
N ASN A 20 4.61 4.86 10.20
CA ASN A 20 5.81 5.66 9.94
C ASN A 20 6.48 6.19 11.21
N ALA A 21 5.70 6.43 12.26
CA ALA A 21 6.18 6.91 13.53
C ALA A 21 7.00 5.86 14.28
N VAL A 22 6.73 4.57 14.12
CA VAL A 22 7.46 3.52 14.85
C VAL A 22 8.98 3.57 14.60
N PRO A 23 9.48 3.49 13.35
CA PRO A 23 10.92 3.57 13.13
C PRO A 23 11.48 4.97 13.43
N ALA A 24 10.70 6.04 13.21
CA ALA A 24 11.12 7.41 13.48
C ALA A 24 11.31 7.68 14.98
N ILE A 25 10.35 7.29 15.83
CA ILE A 25 10.45 7.39 17.29
C ILE A 25 11.59 6.49 17.79
N GLY A 26 11.71 5.30 17.22
CA GLY A 26 12.84 4.42 17.49
C GLY A 26 14.19 5.09 17.30
N PHE A 27 14.39 5.71 16.13
CA PHE A 27 15.63 6.41 15.79
C PHE A 27 15.85 7.68 16.62
N PHE A 28 14.89 8.60 16.64
CA PHE A 28 15.06 9.92 17.27
C PHE A 28 14.85 9.93 18.79
N GLY A 29 14.02 9.03 19.30
CA GLY A 29 13.60 9.02 20.72
C GLY A 29 14.19 7.87 21.54
N LEU A 30 14.42 6.71 20.93
CA LEU A 30 14.91 5.51 21.63
C LEU A 30 16.36 5.14 21.28
N GLY A 31 17.02 5.94 20.42
CA GLY A 31 18.41 5.74 20.05
C GLY A 31 18.67 4.49 19.21
N TRP A 32 17.66 3.98 18.49
CA TRP A 32 17.86 2.85 17.58
C TRP A 32 18.87 3.23 16.49
N GLY A 33 19.74 2.28 16.14
CA GLY A 33 20.64 2.41 14.99
C GLY A 33 19.87 2.69 13.70
N TRP A 34 20.47 3.46 12.79
CA TRP A 34 19.89 3.76 11.48
C TRP A 34 19.64 2.49 10.67
N GLU A 35 20.41 1.44 10.95
CA GLU A 35 20.33 0.14 10.32
C GLU A 35 19.09 -0.63 10.76
N THR A 36 18.83 -0.68 12.06
CA THR A 36 17.60 -1.26 12.61
C THR A 36 16.38 -0.54 12.04
N THR A 37 16.42 0.78 11.97
CA THR A 37 15.37 1.61 11.38
C THR A 37 15.15 1.27 9.91
N MET A 38 16.21 1.09 9.12
CA MET A 38 16.12 0.69 7.72
C MET A 38 15.53 -0.71 7.53
N VAL A 39 15.96 -1.68 8.35
CA VAL A 39 15.38 -3.04 8.31
C VAL A 39 13.90 -2.99 8.67
N LEU A 40 13.49 -2.19 9.65
CA LEU A 40 12.09 -2.03 10.01
C LEU A 40 11.26 -1.44 8.86
N TYR A 41 11.77 -0.46 8.12
CA TYR A 41 11.10 0.07 6.93
C TYR A 41 10.97 -0.96 5.79
N LEU A 42 12.00 -1.80 5.61
CA LEU A 42 11.93 -2.91 4.67
C LEU A 42 10.83 -3.91 5.08
N LEU A 43 10.82 -4.34 6.34
CA LEU A 43 9.82 -5.28 6.87
C LEU A 43 8.41 -4.69 6.81
N GLU A 44 8.24 -3.41 7.12
CA GLU A 44 6.98 -2.68 6.99
C GLU A 44 6.45 -2.72 5.56
N THR A 45 7.33 -2.50 4.56
CA THR A 45 6.97 -2.58 3.14
C THR A 45 6.53 -3.99 2.76
N LEU A 46 7.27 -5.02 3.18
CA LEU A 46 6.94 -6.42 2.90
C LEU A 46 5.58 -6.82 3.50
N LEU A 47 5.34 -6.46 4.76
CA LEU A 47 4.05 -6.67 5.41
C LEU A 47 2.94 -5.91 4.68
N GLY A 48 3.20 -4.66 4.27
CA GLY A 48 2.26 -3.86 3.51
C GLY A 48 1.81 -4.56 2.22
N ILE A 49 2.72 -5.21 1.50
CA ILE A 49 2.40 -5.99 0.30
C ILE A 49 1.45 -7.13 0.63
N VAL A 50 1.75 -7.89 1.70
CA VAL A 50 0.91 -9.01 2.16
C VAL A 50 -0.49 -8.51 2.55
N PHE A 51 -0.59 -7.42 3.32
CA PHE A 51 -1.88 -6.88 3.74
C PHE A 51 -2.71 -6.33 2.58
N VAL A 52 -2.09 -5.70 1.57
CA VAL A 52 -2.81 -5.29 0.35
C VAL A 52 -3.30 -6.51 -0.43
N ALA A 53 -2.47 -7.54 -0.59
CA ALA A 53 -2.87 -8.80 -1.21
C ALA A 53 -4.05 -9.46 -0.46
N LEU A 54 -4.02 -9.45 0.87
CA LEU A 54 -5.10 -9.92 1.72
C LEU A 54 -6.38 -9.09 1.57
N ARG A 55 -6.29 -7.77 1.41
CA ARG A 55 -7.45 -6.91 1.12
C ARG A 55 -8.07 -7.26 -0.23
N ILE A 56 -7.27 -7.32 -1.29
CA ILE A 56 -7.72 -7.69 -2.64
C ILE A 56 -8.37 -9.08 -2.62
N ARG A 57 -7.76 -10.03 -1.91
CA ARG A 57 -8.37 -11.33 -1.69
C ARG A 57 -9.65 -11.14 -0.86
N LEU A 58 -9.60 -10.90 0.42
CA LEU A 58 -10.73 -11.15 1.31
C LEU A 58 -11.88 -10.13 1.22
N LEU A 59 -11.65 -8.93 0.66
CA LEU A 59 -12.66 -7.87 0.60
C LEU A 59 -13.35 -7.76 -0.77
N SER A 60 -12.73 -8.26 -1.84
CA SER A 60 -13.31 -8.21 -3.18
C SER A 60 -14.33 -9.35 -3.37
N PRO A 61 -15.62 -9.06 -3.62
CA PRO A 61 -16.65 -10.07 -3.77
C PRO A 61 -16.42 -10.93 -5.03
N ALA A 62 -16.64 -12.25 -4.92
CA ALA A 62 -16.50 -13.19 -6.03
C ALA A 62 -17.56 -12.99 -7.13
N GLN A 63 -18.69 -12.34 -6.82
CA GLN A 63 -19.85 -12.25 -7.73
C GLN A 63 -19.66 -11.39 -8.98
N GLN A 64 -18.60 -10.56 -9.07
CA GLN A 64 -18.29 -9.84 -10.33
C GLN A 64 -17.69 -10.76 -11.41
N GLU A 65 -17.36 -12.01 -11.07
CA GLU A 65 -16.84 -13.04 -11.99
C GLU A 65 -17.94 -13.66 -12.88
N ILE A 66 -19.23 -13.49 -12.52
CA ILE A 66 -20.38 -14.13 -13.20
C ILE A 66 -20.90 -13.31 -14.39
N ILE A 67 -20.53 -12.03 -14.53
CA ILE A 67 -20.90 -11.18 -15.69
C ILE A 67 -19.83 -11.26 -16.80
N GLY A 68 -19.06 -12.36 -16.84
CA GLY A 68 -18.22 -12.76 -17.97
C GLY A 68 -18.90 -13.81 -18.87
N ALA A 69 -20.11 -14.26 -18.53
CA ALA A 69 -20.91 -15.11 -19.40
C ALA A 69 -21.45 -14.27 -20.58
N SER A 70 -20.69 -14.28 -21.68
CA SER A 70 -21.09 -13.81 -23.01
C SER A 70 -21.62 -12.38 -23.05
N LEU A 71 -20.73 -11.40 -23.05
CA LEU A 71 -21.08 -10.10 -23.63
C LEU A 71 -21.45 -10.32 -25.10
N PRO A 72 -22.62 -9.86 -25.58
CA PRO A 72 -22.97 -9.97 -26.99
C PRO A 72 -21.91 -9.28 -27.85
N ASP A 73 -21.58 -9.84 -29.01
CA ASP A 73 -20.53 -9.42 -29.98
C ASP A 73 -20.60 -7.96 -30.43
N ASN A 74 -21.56 -7.16 -29.94
CA ASN A 74 -21.77 -5.79 -30.34
C ASN A 74 -22.02 -4.87 -29.11
N PRO A 75 -20.96 -4.24 -28.56
CA PRO A 75 -21.08 -3.32 -27.42
C PRO A 75 -21.77 -1.98 -27.76
N GLY A 76 -22.15 -1.77 -29.03
CA GLY A 76 -22.69 -0.50 -29.52
C GLY A 76 -24.17 -0.21 -29.23
N VAL A 77 -24.98 -1.16 -28.76
CA VAL A 77 -26.44 -0.94 -28.59
C VAL A 77 -26.98 -1.59 -27.33
N LEU A 78 -26.72 -0.98 -26.16
CA LEU A 78 -27.57 -1.20 -24.99
C LEU A 78 -28.60 -0.09 -24.91
N LYS A 79 -29.73 -0.28 -25.62
CA LYS A 79 -30.94 0.53 -25.45
C LYS A 79 -31.37 0.45 -23.98
N LYS A 80 -31.31 1.59 -23.31
CA LYS A 80 -31.73 1.78 -21.92
C LYS A 80 -33.24 1.53 -21.81
N LYS A 81 -33.65 0.30 -21.49
CA LYS A 81 -35.04 -0.03 -21.16
C LYS A 81 -35.29 0.47 -19.73
N SER A 82 -36.01 1.59 -19.65
CA SER A 82 -36.45 2.24 -18.43
C SER A 82 -37.13 1.23 -17.49
N GLY A 83 -36.66 1.15 -16.24
CA GLY A 83 -37.37 0.47 -15.16
C GLY A 83 -36.57 -0.52 -14.31
N THR A 84 -35.42 -1.02 -14.77
CA THR A 84 -34.70 -2.09 -14.06
C THR A 84 -33.32 -1.64 -13.59
N LYS A 85 -33.10 -1.84 -12.29
CA LYS A 85 -31.85 -1.72 -11.50
C LYS A 85 -30.60 -1.68 -12.39
N VAL A 86 -29.91 -0.54 -12.40
CA VAL A 86 -28.67 -0.35 -13.16
C VAL A 86 -27.65 -1.40 -12.72
N ILE A 87 -27.41 -2.40 -13.58
CA ILE A 87 -26.31 -3.35 -13.42
C ILE A 87 -25.05 -2.57 -13.72
N SER A 88 -24.22 -2.37 -12.69
CA SER A 88 -22.97 -1.61 -12.82
C SER A 88 -22.06 -2.35 -13.79
N TYR A 89 -21.93 -1.82 -15.01
CA TYR A 89 -21.00 -2.34 -16.00
C TYR A 89 -19.58 -2.21 -15.45
N ALA A 90 -18.89 -3.35 -15.36
CA ALA A 90 -17.44 -3.34 -15.18
C ALA A 90 -16.85 -2.45 -16.27
N ARG A 91 -16.07 -1.44 -15.89
CA ARG A 91 -15.49 -0.50 -16.83
C ARG A 91 -14.57 -1.31 -17.74
N PRO A 92 -14.86 -1.42 -19.06
CA PRO A 92 -13.92 -2.07 -19.95
C PRO A 92 -12.62 -1.28 -19.89
N THR A 93 -11.51 -1.98 -19.68
CA THR A 93 -10.18 -1.39 -19.88
C THR A 93 -10.07 -0.86 -21.30
N ALA A 94 -9.05 -0.04 -21.60
CA ALA A 94 -8.80 0.43 -22.97
C ALA A 94 -8.74 -0.73 -24.01
N ASN A 95 -8.51 -1.95 -23.53
CA ASN A 95 -8.43 -3.17 -24.33
C ASN A 95 -9.68 -4.08 -24.20
N GLY A 96 -10.74 -3.65 -23.52
CA GLY A 96 -11.99 -4.42 -23.35
C GLY A 96 -11.90 -5.63 -22.41
N VAL A 97 -10.76 -5.85 -21.74
CA VAL A 97 -10.56 -7.00 -20.86
C VAL A 97 -11.15 -6.72 -19.49
N LEU A 98 -12.05 -7.61 -19.04
CA LEU A 98 -12.59 -7.65 -17.69
C LEU A 98 -11.58 -8.35 -16.77
N TYR A 99 -11.05 -7.66 -15.77
CA TYR A 99 -10.09 -8.27 -14.84
C TYR A 99 -10.78 -9.22 -13.86
N ASN A 100 -10.27 -10.45 -13.79
CA ASN A 100 -10.55 -11.35 -12.68
C ASN A 100 -9.77 -10.89 -11.43
N ARG A 101 -10.40 -10.96 -10.25
CA ARG A 101 -9.72 -10.75 -8.94
C ARG A 101 -8.43 -11.56 -8.83
N THR A 102 -8.43 -12.79 -9.33
CA THR A 102 -7.26 -13.67 -9.30
C THR A 102 -6.13 -13.13 -10.18
N GLU A 103 -6.45 -12.57 -11.34
CA GLU A 103 -5.47 -11.94 -12.23
C GLU A 103 -4.93 -10.65 -11.61
N LEU A 104 -5.80 -9.80 -11.07
CA LEU A 104 -5.38 -8.58 -10.38
C LEU A 104 -4.41 -8.89 -9.23
N LEU A 105 -4.75 -9.90 -8.41
CA LEU A 105 -3.89 -10.35 -7.31
C LEU A 105 -2.56 -10.92 -7.80
N LYS A 106 -2.58 -11.74 -8.86
CA LYS A 106 -1.37 -12.30 -9.47
C LYS A 106 -0.47 -11.21 -10.02
N SER A 107 -1.01 -10.27 -10.79
CA SER A 107 -0.27 -9.14 -11.35
C SER A 107 0.34 -8.28 -10.25
N TYR A 108 -0.45 -7.96 -9.23
CA TYR A 108 0.03 -7.20 -8.07
C TYR A 108 1.18 -7.92 -7.35
N LEU A 109 1.02 -9.20 -7.01
CA LEU A 109 2.04 -9.98 -6.31
C LEU A 109 3.29 -10.21 -7.16
N LEU A 110 3.15 -10.40 -8.47
CA LEU A 110 4.28 -10.56 -9.38
C LEU A 110 5.10 -9.28 -9.41
N ILE A 111 4.48 -8.13 -9.64
CA ILE A 111 5.19 -6.85 -9.76
C ILE A 111 5.75 -6.41 -8.41
N MET A 112 4.92 -6.31 -7.36
CA MET A 112 5.38 -5.84 -6.05
C MET A 112 6.27 -6.86 -5.35
N GLY A 113 5.95 -8.15 -5.46
CA GLY A 113 6.76 -9.22 -4.90
C GLY A 113 8.16 -9.22 -5.51
N SER A 114 8.28 -9.19 -6.84
CA SER A 114 9.60 -9.16 -7.49
C SER A 114 10.42 -7.92 -7.12
N LEU A 115 9.82 -6.72 -7.16
CA LEU A 115 10.48 -5.49 -6.74
C LEU A 115 10.94 -5.56 -5.27
N SER A 116 10.09 -6.11 -4.39
CA SER A 116 10.42 -6.23 -2.97
C SER A 116 11.55 -7.23 -2.70
N VAL A 117 11.64 -8.32 -3.49
CA VAL A 117 12.73 -9.30 -3.40
C VAL A 117 14.04 -8.64 -3.83
N VAL A 118 14.05 -7.94 -4.96
CA VAL A 118 15.24 -7.22 -5.44
C VAL A 118 15.71 -6.19 -4.40
N LEU A 119 14.78 -5.41 -3.85
CA LEU A 119 15.08 -4.43 -2.81
C LEU A 119 15.61 -5.08 -1.53
N SER A 120 15.01 -6.20 -1.09
CA SER A 120 15.43 -6.92 0.11
C SER A 120 16.84 -7.48 -0.04
N VAL A 121 17.16 -8.05 -1.20
CA VAL A 121 18.51 -8.54 -1.51
C VAL A 121 19.51 -7.39 -1.52
N PHE A 122 19.18 -6.28 -2.20
CA PHE A 122 20.05 -5.10 -2.28
C PHE A 122 20.35 -4.52 -0.88
N ILE A 123 19.33 -4.26 -0.08
CA ILE A 123 19.49 -3.74 1.28
C ILE A 123 20.23 -4.75 2.16
N GLY A 124 19.91 -6.04 2.06
CA GLY A 124 20.58 -7.10 2.82
C GLY A 124 22.08 -7.17 2.51
N VAL A 125 22.47 -7.19 1.24
CA VAL A 125 23.88 -7.14 0.83
C VAL A 125 24.55 -5.87 1.36
N PHE A 126 23.91 -4.71 1.21
CA PHE A 126 24.48 -3.45 1.68
C PHE A 126 24.69 -3.43 3.21
N LEU A 127 23.69 -3.81 4.00
CA LEU A 127 23.79 -3.79 5.46
C LEU A 127 24.77 -4.83 6.01
N PHE A 128 24.71 -6.07 5.53
CA PHE A 128 25.47 -7.17 6.13
C PHE A 128 26.86 -7.35 5.51
N MET A 129 27.00 -7.16 4.20
CA MET A 129 28.27 -7.39 3.50
C MET A 129 29.14 -6.13 3.47
N VAL A 130 28.55 -4.97 3.16
CA VAL A 130 29.30 -3.71 3.03
C VAL A 130 29.48 -3.05 4.38
N MET A 131 28.38 -2.84 5.12
CA MET A 131 28.39 -2.06 6.36
C MET A 131 28.69 -2.90 7.61
N ARG A 132 28.67 -4.24 7.53
CA ARG A 132 28.95 -5.19 8.63
C ARG A 132 28.20 -4.88 9.92
N VAL A 133 26.92 -4.57 9.76
CA VAL A 133 26.07 -4.02 10.80
C VAL A 133 25.72 -5.05 11.87
N GLN A 134 25.67 -4.60 13.12
CA GLN A 134 25.06 -5.35 14.22
C GLN A 134 23.64 -4.83 14.45
N LEU A 135 22.64 -5.70 14.23
CA LEU A 135 21.25 -5.36 14.50
C LEU A 135 20.94 -5.61 15.97
N ASP A 136 20.24 -4.66 16.60
CA ASP A 136 19.66 -4.86 17.93
C ASP A 136 18.36 -5.70 17.80
N PRO A 137 18.35 -6.97 18.26
CA PRO A 137 17.18 -7.83 18.15
C PRO A 137 15.99 -7.34 18.97
N ALA A 138 16.22 -6.62 20.07
CA ALA A 138 15.17 -6.12 20.94
C ALA A 138 14.43 -4.95 20.28
N ALA A 139 15.18 -3.99 19.72
CA ALA A 139 14.63 -2.90 18.91
C ALA A 139 13.89 -3.44 17.68
N LEU A 140 14.48 -4.41 16.97
CA LEU A 140 13.85 -5.00 15.79
C LEU A 140 12.52 -5.70 16.15
N ARG A 141 12.47 -6.50 17.21
CA ARG A 141 11.26 -7.21 17.64
C ARG A 141 10.16 -6.24 18.08
N SER A 142 10.51 -5.24 18.89
CA SER A 142 9.53 -4.27 19.39
C SER A 142 8.98 -3.38 18.27
N GLY A 143 9.86 -2.90 17.38
CA GLY A 143 9.46 -2.14 16.20
C GLY A 143 8.57 -2.96 15.25
N LEU A 144 8.95 -4.20 14.95
CA LEU A 144 8.17 -5.09 14.09
C LEU A 144 6.78 -5.37 14.69
N LEU A 145 6.71 -5.65 15.99
CA LEU A 145 5.43 -5.87 16.67
C LEU A 145 4.51 -4.65 16.57
N ALA A 146 5.05 -3.45 16.81
CA ALA A 146 4.28 -2.22 16.71
C ALA A 146 3.78 -1.97 15.28
N ILE A 147 4.62 -2.19 14.26
CA ILE A 147 4.22 -2.10 12.84
C ILE A 147 3.08 -3.07 12.53
N VAL A 148 3.19 -4.34 12.96
CA VAL A 148 2.15 -5.35 12.76
C VAL A 148 0.84 -4.92 13.41
N ILE A 149 0.87 -4.38 14.64
CA ILE A 149 -0.32 -3.89 15.34
C ILE A 149 -0.99 -2.77 14.52
N PHE A 150 -0.25 -1.75 14.09
CA PHE A 150 -0.84 -0.66 13.31
C PHE A 150 -1.38 -1.15 11.95
N GLN A 151 -0.67 -2.04 11.26
CA GLN A 151 -1.15 -2.61 10.00
C GLN A 151 -2.42 -3.45 10.19
N LEU A 152 -2.50 -4.25 11.26
CA LEU A 152 -3.69 -5.00 11.63
C LEU A 152 -4.86 -4.06 11.95
N MET A 153 -4.64 -2.98 12.70
CA MET A 153 -5.67 -1.99 12.98
C MET A 153 -6.22 -1.37 11.69
N GLY A 154 -5.35 -0.98 10.76
CA GLY A 154 -5.76 -0.46 9.46
C GLY A 154 -6.55 -1.50 8.66
N PHE A 155 -6.07 -2.74 8.62
CA PHE A 155 -6.75 -3.84 7.93
C PHE A 155 -8.13 -4.15 8.53
N LEU A 156 -8.26 -4.18 9.86
CA LEU A 156 -9.53 -4.40 10.55
C LEU A 156 -10.50 -3.24 10.35
N SER A 157 -9.99 -2.00 10.34
CA SER A 157 -10.78 -0.83 9.97
C SER A 157 -11.33 -0.99 8.56
N ASP A 158 -10.46 -1.26 7.59
CA ASP A 158 -10.85 -1.50 6.20
C ASP A 158 -11.86 -2.64 6.07
N TRP A 159 -11.69 -3.72 6.85
CA TRP A 159 -12.62 -4.84 6.85
C TRP A 159 -14.04 -4.44 7.24
N ILE A 160 -14.18 -3.60 8.27
CA ILE A 160 -15.47 -3.15 8.79
C ILE A 160 -16.10 -2.12 7.86
N TRP A 161 -15.30 -1.19 7.32
CA TRP A 161 -15.80 -0.02 6.59
C TRP A 161 -15.87 -0.19 5.06
N LEU A 162 -15.01 -1.02 4.46
CA LEU A 162 -14.89 -1.14 3.00
C LEU A 162 -15.59 -2.36 2.41
N ARG A 163 -16.23 -3.23 3.22
CA ARG A 163 -16.99 -4.36 2.66
C ARG A 163 -18.32 -3.90 2.04
N PRO A 164 -18.62 -4.24 0.76
CA PRO A 164 -17.78 -4.96 -0.21
C PRO A 164 -16.82 -4.04 -1.00
N LEU A 165 -15.58 -4.49 -1.24
CA LEU A 165 -14.58 -3.74 -2.01
C LEU A 165 -14.81 -3.97 -3.51
N SER A 166 -15.10 -2.92 -4.28
CA SER A 166 -15.23 -3.05 -5.74
C SER A 166 -13.87 -3.34 -6.40
N LEU A 167 -13.87 -4.04 -7.53
CA LEU A 167 -12.64 -4.33 -8.29
C LEU A 167 -11.88 -3.07 -8.70
N ASP A 168 -12.57 -2.02 -9.15
CA ASP A 168 -11.96 -0.71 -9.46
C ASP A 168 -11.23 -0.10 -8.25
N ARG A 169 -11.76 -0.31 -7.04
CA ARG A 169 -11.10 0.18 -5.82
C ARG A 169 -9.94 -0.72 -5.40
N ALA A 170 -10.04 -2.02 -5.62
CA ALA A 170 -8.96 -2.97 -5.39
C ALA A 170 -7.77 -2.70 -6.34
N GLU A 171 -8.06 -2.38 -7.61
CA GLU A 171 -7.07 -1.98 -8.60
C GLU A 171 -6.37 -0.69 -8.18
N LYS A 172 -7.13 0.36 -7.83
CA LYS A 172 -6.57 1.62 -7.28
C LYS A 172 -5.72 1.40 -6.04
N LEU A 173 -6.12 0.50 -5.13
CA LEU A 173 -5.30 0.15 -3.96
C LEU A 173 -3.98 -0.51 -4.38
N GLY A 174 -4.02 -1.38 -5.40
CA GLY A 174 -2.83 -1.97 -6.00
C GLY A 174 -1.91 -0.93 -6.65
N GLU A 175 -2.46 -0.04 -7.47
CA GLU A 175 -1.74 1.07 -8.13
C GLU A 175 -1.13 2.04 -7.12
N GLN A 176 -1.87 2.41 -6.08
CA GLN A 176 -1.36 3.26 -5.00
C GLN A 176 -0.20 2.59 -4.26
N SER A 177 -0.32 1.30 -3.96
CA SER A 177 0.75 0.52 -3.34
C SER A 177 1.97 0.39 -4.26
N LEU A 178 1.77 0.25 -5.58
CA LEU A 178 2.82 0.24 -6.59
C LEU A 178 3.58 1.57 -6.64
N GLY A 179 2.85 2.70 -6.72
CA GLY A 179 3.45 4.04 -6.72
C GLY A 179 4.27 4.28 -5.45
N ARG A 180 3.76 3.84 -4.30
CA ARG A 180 4.49 3.88 -3.03
C ARG A 180 5.75 3.02 -3.07
N GLY A 181 5.66 1.77 -3.53
CA GLY A 181 6.80 0.85 -3.62
C GLY A 181 7.91 1.39 -4.53
N ALA A 182 7.54 1.93 -5.69
CA ALA A 182 8.48 2.53 -6.63
C ALA A 182 9.19 3.76 -6.02
N LEU A 183 8.43 4.63 -5.35
CA LEU A 183 9.02 5.80 -4.69
C LEU A 183 9.96 5.41 -3.57
N LEU A 184 9.61 4.39 -2.79
CA LEU A 184 10.46 3.85 -1.73
C LEU A 184 11.75 3.27 -2.31
N TYR A 185 11.69 2.61 -3.47
CA TYR A 185 12.87 2.14 -4.19
C TYR A 185 13.81 3.29 -4.58
N PHE A 186 13.29 4.36 -5.20
CA PHE A 186 14.09 5.53 -5.55
C PHE A 186 14.67 6.22 -4.31
N ALA A 187 13.90 6.31 -3.23
CA ALA A 187 14.34 6.92 -1.98
C ALA A 187 15.47 6.12 -1.32
N VAL A 188 15.36 4.79 -1.29
CA VAL A 188 16.43 3.90 -0.79
C VAL A 188 17.66 4.01 -1.67
N PHE A 189 17.51 3.96 -2.99
CA PHE A 189 18.63 4.05 -3.93
C PHE A 189 19.38 5.38 -3.77
N ALA A 190 18.66 6.51 -3.82
CA ALA A 190 19.23 7.83 -3.59
C ALA A 190 19.84 7.95 -2.19
N GLY A 191 19.19 7.34 -1.19
CA GLY A 191 19.65 7.33 0.18
C GLY A 191 20.96 6.58 0.37
N VAL A 192 21.15 5.43 -0.29
CA VAL A 192 22.41 4.68 -0.27
C VAL A 192 23.54 5.49 -0.92
N CYS A 193 23.27 6.16 -2.05
CA CYS A 193 24.23 7.08 -2.66
C CYS A 193 24.60 8.24 -1.72
N ALA A 194 23.63 8.81 -1.00
CA ALA A 194 23.87 9.87 -0.03
C ALA A 194 24.62 9.37 1.23
N ALA A 195 24.33 8.14 1.68
CA ALA A 195 24.98 7.52 2.83
C ALA A 195 26.49 7.31 2.61
N ALA A 196 26.90 7.11 1.36
CA ALA A 196 28.31 7.05 0.99
C ALA A 196 29.07 8.38 1.26
N ILE A 197 28.34 9.50 1.35
CA ILE A 197 28.90 10.82 1.68
C ILE A 197 28.69 11.12 3.18
N HIS A 198 27.48 10.91 3.69
CA HIS A 198 27.12 11.15 5.09
C HIS A 198 26.28 9.99 5.66
N PRO A 199 26.82 9.18 6.59
CA PRO A 199 26.16 7.98 7.10
C PRO A 199 24.75 8.21 7.66
N TYR A 200 24.51 9.36 8.30
CA TYR A 200 23.22 9.70 8.91
C TYR A 200 22.31 10.57 8.02
N GLY A 201 22.87 11.15 6.95
CA GLY A 201 22.21 12.19 6.16
C GLY A 201 21.02 11.68 5.35
N PHE A 202 20.94 10.36 5.12
CA PHE A 202 19.91 9.78 4.25
C PHE A 202 18.63 9.39 4.98
N LEU A 203 18.70 9.08 6.27
CA LEU A 203 17.56 8.55 7.01
C LEU A 203 16.49 9.62 7.22
N VAL A 204 16.89 10.85 7.55
CA VAL A 204 15.93 11.94 7.81
C VAL A 204 15.10 12.30 6.57
N PRO A 205 15.70 12.54 5.38
CA PRO A 205 14.94 12.75 4.16
C PRO A 205 14.05 11.55 3.80
N PHE A 206 14.53 10.33 4.03
CA PHE A 206 13.75 9.12 3.78
C PHE A 206 12.49 9.06 4.64
N ILE A 207 12.62 9.28 5.96
CA ILE A 207 11.47 9.31 6.90
C ILE A 207 10.47 10.37 6.46
N GLY A 208 10.95 11.58 6.14
CA GLY A 208 10.10 12.69 5.71
C GLY A 208 9.34 12.39 4.42
N LEU A 209 10.06 11.93 3.38
CA LEU A 209 9.48 11.62 2.08
C LEU A 209 8.48 10.46 2.16
N LYS A 210 8.83 9.39 2.87
CA LYS A 210 7.93 8.25 3.05
C LYS A 210 6.66 8.66 3.77
N THR A 211 6.78 9.42 4.87
CA THR A 211 5.63 9.93 5.62
C THR A 211 4.75 10.83 4.75
N MET A 212 5.35 11.73 3.97
CA MET A 212 4.62 12.61 3.05
C MET A 212 3.82 11.82 2.02
N VAL A 213 4.39 10.73 1.48
CA VAL A 213 3.73 9.89 0.47
C VAL A 213 2.60 9.05 1.08
N ASP A 214 2.87 8.42 2.23
CA ASP A 214 1.89 7.57 2.93
C ASP A 214 0.69 8.37 3.45
N VAL A 215 0.91 9.59 3.92
CA VAL A 215 -0.13 10.46 4.49
C VAL A 215 -0.80 11.33 3.42
N GLY A 216 -0.05 11.77 2.40
CA GLY A 216 -0.54 12.64 1.35
C GLY A 216 -1.67 12.02 0.53
N GLN A 217 -1.59 10.70 0.28
CA GLN A 217 -2.60 9.97 -0.49
C GLN A 217 -4.00 10.00 0.18
N PRO A 218 -4.17 9.59 1.45
CA PRO A 218 -5.44 9.75 2.17
C PRO A 218 -5.96 11.19 2.24
N ILE A 219 -5.07 12.17 2.44
CA ILE A 219 -5.46 13.59 2.49
C ILE A 219 -6.02 14.06 1.16
N GLN A 220 -5.36 13.73 0.05
CA GLN A 220 -5.86 14.07 -1.29
C GLN A 220 -7.23 13.43 -1.56
N ALA A 221 -7.44 12.19 -1.12
CA ALA A 221 -8.73 11.53 -1.22
C ALA A 221 -9.84 12.26 -0.43
N MET A 222 -9.53 12.80 0.75
CA MET A 222 -10.48 13.62 1.54
C MET A 222 -10.84 14.93 0.83
N VAL A 223 -9.85 15.63 0.27
CA VAL A 223 -10.07 16.90 -0.45
C VAL A 223 -10.91 16.69 -1.70
N GLN A 224 -10.65 15.61 -2.45
CA GLN A 224 -11.46 15.27 -3.63
C GLN A 224 -12.92 14.95 -3.29
N TYR A 225 -13.15 14.33 -2.13
CA TYR A 225 -14.50 14.06 -1.65
C TYR A 225 -15.27 15.36 -1.33
N GLN A 226 -14.62 16.33 -0.67
CA GLN A 226 -15.25 17.61 -0.33
C GLN A 226 -15.67 18.44 -1.55
N ARG A 227 -14.98 18.32 -2.68
CA ARG A 227 -15.31 19.07 -3.91
C ARG A 227 -16.53 18.54 -4.68
N ARG A 228 -17.05 17.37 -4.32
CA ARG A 228 -18.19 16.74 -5.00
C ARG A 228 -19.54 17.04 -4.34
N ASP A 229 -19.52 17.62 -3.14
CA ASP A 229 -20.69 18.07 -2.39
C ASP A 229 -20.88 19.58 -2.58
#